data_AF-A0A8M1MWJ0-F1
#
_entry.id   AF-A0A8M1MWJ0-F1
#
_cell.length_a   1.000
_cell.length_b   1.000
_cell.length_c   1.000
_cell.angle_alpha   90.00
_cell.angle_beta   90.00
_cell.angle_gamma   90.00
#
_symmetry.space_group_name_H-M   'P 1'
#
loop_
_entity.id
_entity.type
_entity.pdbx_description
1 polymer ?
#
loop_
_entity_poly.entity_id
_entity_poly.type
_entity_poly.pdbx_seq_one_letter_code
_entity_poly.pdbx_strand_id
1 'polypeptide(L)'
;MCVRRCLVGLTFCTCYLASYLTNKYVLSVLKFTYPTLFQGWQTLIGGLLLHVSWKLGWAEINSSLRSDVSTWLPASVLFVGIIYAGSRALSKLAIPVFLTLHNVAEVILCGHQKCFRKEKTPPAKTCSTLFLLAAAGCLPFNDPQFDPGGYFWAVIHLLCVGAYKILQKARKPNVLSDIDQQYLNYMFSVLLLALASHPTARLGPPHGSSESPTAARAGLGRLPVPREPRSDESLGAERSSARGISRSCT
;
A
#
# COMPACT_ATOMS: atom_id res chain seq x y z
N MET A 1 5.66 4.28 -36.44
CA MET A 1 5.96 4.99 -35.16
C MET A 1 4.74 5.14 -34.24
N CYS A 2 3.55 5.45 -34.76
CA CYS A 2 2.31 5.56 -33.97
C CYS A 2 1.94 4.25 -33.25
N VAL A 3 1.89 3.12 -33.97
CA VAL A 3 1.52 1.80 -33.40
C VAL A 3 2.39 1.38 -32.22
N ARG A 4 3.73 1.57 -32.31
CA ARG A 4 4.64 1.26 -31.21
C ARG A 4 4.38 2.11 -29.96
N ARG A 5 4.04 3.39 -30.13
CA ARG A 5 3.69 4.28 -29.01
C ARG A 5 2.35 3.88 -28.39
N CYS A 6 1.36 3.56 -29.21
CA CYS A 6 0.07 3.05 -28.73
C CYS A 6 0.23 1.73 -27.98
N LEU A 7 1.04 0.81 -28.49
CA LEU A 7 1.32 -0.47 -27.82
C LEU A 7 1.97 -0.25 -26.45
N VAL A 8 3.00 0.62 -26.36
CA VAL A 8 3.63 0.96 -25.08
C VAL A 8 2.63 1.57 -24.11
N GLY A 9 1.76 2.46 -24.58
CA GLY A 9 0.70 3.06 -23.77
C GLY A 9 -0.32 2.03 -23.26
N LEU A 10 -0.79 1.13 -24.13
CA LEU A 10 -1.74 0.07 -23.76
C LEU A 10 -1.14 -0.92 -22.77
N THR A 11 0.11 -1.32 -22.99
CA THR A 11 0.84 -2.18 -22.06
C THR A 11 0.98 -1.50 -20.70
N PHE A 12 1.37 -0.21 -20.68
CA PHE A 12 1.47 0.56 -19.44
C PHE A 12 0.13 0.63 -18.69
N CYS A 13 -0.97 0.98 -19.38
CA CYS A 13 -2.30 1.05 -18.77
C CYS A 13 -2.76 -0.29 -18.22
N THR A 14 -2.55 -1.37 -18.98
CA THR A 14 -2.91 -2.74 -18.56
C THR A 14 -2.13 -3.16 -17.32
N CYS A 15 -0.80 -2.98 -17.32
CA CYS A 15 0.05 -3.29 -16.16
C CYS A 15 -0.31 -2.43 -14.95
N TYR A 16 -0.61 -1.15 -15.15
CA TYR A 16 -1.03 -0.23 -14.10
C TYR A 16 -2.33 -0.70 -13.43
N LEU A 17 -3.37 -0.98 -14.22
CA LEU A 17 -4.65 -1.45 -13.70
C LEU A 17 -4.53 -2.83 -13.04
N ALA A 18 -3.79 -3.76 -13.65
CA ALA A 18 -3.53 -5.08 -13.06
C ALA A 18 -2.83 -4.97 -11.69
N SER A 19 -1.91 -4.01 -11.54
CA SER A 19 -1.24 -3.74 -10.27
C SER A 19 -2.23 -3.27 -9.20
N TYR A 20 -3.16 -2.36 -9.52
CA TYR A 20 -4.20 -1.92 -8.58
C TYR A 20 -5.18 -3.03 -8.20
N LEU A 21 -5.60 -3.84 -9.17
CA LEU A 21 -6.49 -4.98 -8.93
C LEU A 21 -5.83 -6.01 -8.03
N THR A 22 -4.56 -6.34 -8.31
CA THR A 22 -3.77 -7.27 -7.49
C THR A 22 -3.60 -6.74 -6.07
N ASN A 23 -3.22 -5.45 -5.93
CA ASN A 23 -3.08 -4.82 -4.63
C ASN A 23 -4.40 -4.81 -3.85
N LYS A 24 -5.51 -4.45 -4.51
CA LYS A 24 -6.84 -4.47 -3.89
C LYS A 24 -7.24 -5.87 -3.44
N TYR A 25 -7.00 -6.88 -4.27
CA TYR A 25 -7.28 -8.28 -3.95
C TYR A 25 -6.48 -8.75 -2.73
N VAL A 26 -5.17 -8.52 -2.72
CA VAL A 26 -4.30 -8.88 -1.59
C VAL A 26 -4.67 -8.15 -0.31
N LEU A 27 -4.97 -6.85 -0.39
CA LEU A 27 -5.25 -6.04 0.80
C LEU A 27 -6.67 -6.24 1.35
N SER A 28 -7.65 -6.53 0.48
CA SER A 28 -9.07 -6.61 0.86
C SER A 28 -9.58 -8.03 1.03
N VAL A 29 -9.19 -8.97 0.16
CA VAL A 29 -9.73 -10.34 0.14
C VAL A 29 -8.89 -11.25 1.03
N LEU A 30 -7.57 -11.22 0.86
CA LEU A 30 -6.64 -12.02 1.67
C LEU A 30 -6.54 -11.52 3.13
N LYS A 31 -7.16 -10.37 3.47
CA LYS A 31 -7.11 -9.70 4.78
C LYS A 31 -5.71 -9.75 5.40
N PHE A 32 -4.69 -9.52 4.57
CA PHE A 32 -3.32 -9.83 4.94
C PHE A 32 -2.93 -9.02 6.19
N THR A 33 -2.61 -9.73 7.28
CA THR A 33 -2.36 -9.16 8.62
C THR A 33 -1.17 -8.20 8.64
N TYR A 34 -0.33 -8.19 7.59
CA TYR A 34 0.89 -7.38 7.50
C TYR A 34 1.02 -6.62 6.17
N PRO A 35 0.21 -5.57 5.93
CA PRO A 35 0.28 -4.76 4.70
C PRO A 35 1.66 -4.09 4.50
N THR A 36 2.40 -3.83 5.57
CA THR A 36 3.77 -3.29 5.53
C THR A 36 4.79 -4.28 4.97
N LEU A 37 4.63 -5.58 5.26
CA LEU A 37 5.51 -6.63 4.70
C LEU A 37 5.27 -6.79 3.20
N PHE A 38 4.01 -6.82 2.77
CA PHE A 38 3.65 -6.88 1.36
C PHE A 38 4.23 -5.69 0.57
N GLN A 39 4.09 -4.49 1.12
CA GLN A 39 4.65 -3.29 0.54
C GLN A 39 6.19 -3.28 0.51
N GLY A 40 6.83 -3.74 1.60
CA GLY A 40 8.28 -3.90 1.66
C GLY A 40 8.78 -4.84 0.57
N TRP A 41 8.10 -5.98 0.39
CA TRP A 41 8.38 -6.94 -0.68
C TRP A 41 8.25 -6.32 -2.07
N GLN A 42 7.20 -5.55 -2.36
CA GLN A 42 7.04 -4.88 -3.66
C GLN A 42 8.19 -3.92 -3.96
N THR A 43 8.57 -3.09 -2.98
CA THR A 43 9.70 -2.16 -3.16
C THR A 43 11.05 -2.88 -3.25
N LEU A 44 11.21 -4.01 -2.56
CA LEU A 44 12.41 -4.85 -2.65
C LEU A 44 12.57 -5.46 -4.04
N ILE A 45 11.52 -6.10 -4.56
CA ILE A 45 11.54 -6.69 -5.91
C ILE A 45 11.75 -5.61 -6.98
N GLY A 46 11.08 -4.45 -6.84
CA GLY A 46 11.29 -3.31 -7.73
C GLY A 46 12.74 -2.80 -7.70
N GLY A 47 13.31 -2.67 -6.50
CA GLY A 47 14.71 -2.26 -6.31
C GLY A 47 15.71 -3.27 -6.88
N LEU A 48 15.48 -4.57 -6.65
CA LEU A 48 16.32 -5.65 -7.18
C LEU A 48 16.27 -5.68 -8.71
N LEU A 49 15.09 -5.55 -9.31
CA LEU A 49 14.93 -5.55 -10.76
C LEU A 49 15.64 -4.35 -11.40
N LEU A 50 15.54 -3.16 -10.80
CA LEU A 50 16.30 -1.99 -11.26
C LEU A 50 17.81 -2.19 -11.09
N HIS A 51 18.25 -2.79 -9.98
CA HIS A 51 19.67 -3.06 -9.74
C HIS A 51 20.24 -4.05 -10.77
N VAL A 52 19.51 -5.12 -11.09
CA VAL A 52 19.89 -6.08 -12.12
C VAL A 52 19.88 -5.43 -13.51
N SER A 53 18.87 -4.60 -13.81
CA SER A 53 18.80 -3.85 -15.07
C SER A 53 19.99 -2.90 -15.24
N TRP A 54 20.44 -2.28 -14.15
CA TRP A 54 21.66 -1.47 -14.14
C TRP A 54 22.91 -2.31 -14.41
N LYS A 55 23.05 -3.46 -13.73
CA LYS A 55 24.18 -4.39 -13.96
C LYS A 55 24.23 -4.92 -15.39
N LEU A 56 23.08 -5.10 -16.04
CA LEU A 56 22.97 -5.54 -17.43
C LEU A 56 23.15 -4.40 -18.45
N GLY A 57 23.31 -3.16 -17.99
CA GLY A 57 23.43 -1.98 -18.87
C GLY A 57 22.13 -1.57 -19.55
N TRP A 58 20.97 -2.06 -19.08
CA TRP A 58 19.65 -1.68 -19.59
C TRP A 58 19.16 -0.36 -19.01
N ALA A 59 19.74 0.07 -17.89
CA ALA A 59 19.43 1.33 -17.23
C ALA A 59 20.72 2.01 -16.76
N GLU A 60 20.86 3.30 -17.05
CA GLU A 60 21.96 4.13 -16.53
C GLU A 60 21.56 4.70 -15.17
N ILE A 61 22.30 4.34 -14.11
CA ILE A 61 22.11 4.88 -12.75
C ILE A 61 23.33 5.71 -12.37
N ASN A 62 23.15 7.02 -12.21
CA ASN A 62 24.17 7.97 -11.80
C ASN A 62 24.14 8.12 -10.27
N SER A 63 24.87 7.24 -9.57
CA SER A 63 24.84 7.14 -8.10
C SER A 63 25.91 7.98 -7.36
N SER A 64 26.58 8.92 -8.04
CA SER A 64 27.92 9.38 -7.62
C SER A 64 28.01 10.61 -6.71
N LEU A 65 26.94 11.16 -6.13
CA LEU A 65 27.04 12.20 -5.11
C LEU A 65 26.35 11.79 -3.80
N ARG A 66 27.17 11.46 -2.78
CA ARG A 66 26.70 11.21 -1.40
C ARG A 66 25.87 12.37 -0.82
N SER A 67 26.16 13.59 -1.28
CA SER A 67 25.40 14.81 -0.94
C SER A 67 23.96 14.76 -1.47
N ASP A 68 23.78 14.20 -2.67
CA ASP A 68 22.48 14.17 -3.36
C ASP A 68 21.57 13.10 -2.76
N VAL A 69 22.16 11.98 -2.33
CA VAL A 69 21.47 10.90 -1.62
C VAL A 69 20.87 11.40 -0.30
N SER A 70 21.66 12.12 0.50
CA SER A 70 21.18 12.68 1.78
C SER A 70 20.13 13.77 1.56
N THR A 71 20.31 14.57 0.52
CA THR A 71 19.32 15.56 0.11
C THR A 71 18.02 14.87 -0.29
N TRP A 72 18.07 13.74 -1.01
CA TRP A 72 16.88 13.01 -1.48
C TRP A 72 16.07 12.31 -0.37
N LEU A 73 16.68 12.06 0.79
CA LEU A 73 16.07 11.32 1.90
C LEU A 73 14.64 11.77 2.29
N PRO A 74 14.30 13.08 2.42
CA PRO A 74 12.94 13.50 2.74
C PRO A 74 11.92 13.13 1.65
N ALA A 75 12.33 13.10 0.37
CA ALA A 75 11.47 12.63 -0.71
C ALA A 75 11.22 11.13 -0.59
N SER A 76 12.23 10.35 -0.22
CA SER A 76 12.06 8.91 0.03
C SER A 76 11.18 8.61 1.24
N VAL A 77 11.23 9.41 2.31
CA VAL A 77 10.28 9.30 3.45
C VAL A 77 8.84 9.58 2.99
N LEU A 78 8.63 10.63 2.20
CA LEU A 78 7.32 10.91 1.60
C LEU A 78 6.87 9.76 0.70
N PHE A 79 7.78 9.17 -0.07
CA PHE A 79 7.48 8.00 -0.90
C PHE A 79 6.99 6.82 -0.07
N VAL A 80 7.62 6.51 1.08
CA VAL A 80 7.12 5.50 2.04
C VAL A 80 5.71 5.85 2.55
N GLY A 81 5.44 7.13 2.82
CA GLY A 81 4.11 7.63 3.15
C GLY A 81 3.09 7.39 2.03
N ILE A 82 3.46 7.65 0.77
CA ILE A 82 2.62 7.40 -0.41
C ILE A 82 2.19 5.94 -0.48
N ILE A 83 3.16 5.02 -0.42
CA ILE A 83 2.87 3.59 -0.54
C ILE A 83 2.04 3.10 0.66
N TYR A 84 2.36 3.52 1.89
CA TYR A 84 1.65 3.07 3.10
C TYR A 84 0.22 3.59 3.17
N ALA A 85 0.04 4.92 3.07
CA ALA A 85 -1.29 5.53 3.09
C ALA A 85 -2.11 5.09 1.88
N GLY A 86 -1.46 4.93 0.71
CA GLY A 86 -2.08 4.41 -0.51
C GLY A 86 -2.64 3.01 -0.31
N SER A 87 -1.86 2.09 0.26
CA SER A 87 -2.29 0.73 0.59
C SER A 87 -3.48 0.72 1.57
N ARG A 88 -3.43 1.55 2.61
CA ARG A 88 -4.50 1.64 3.63
C ARG A 88 -5.80 2.26 3.11
N ALA A 89 -5.70 3.18 2.18
CA ALA A 89 -6.85 3.77 1.48
C ALA A 89 -7.42 2.78 0.46
N LEU A 90 -6.57 2.20 -0.38
CA LEU A 90 -6.96 1.23 -1.41
C LEU A 90 -7.63 0.00 -0.82
N SER A 91 -7.22 -0.45 0.38
CA SER A 91 -7.88 -1.60 1.02
C SER A 91 -9.35 -1.32 1.33
N LYS A 92 -9.74 -0.07 1.62
CA LYS A 92 -11.13 0.29 2.00
C LYS A 92 -11.94 0.86 0.85
N LEU A 93 -11.34 1.76 0.05
CA LEU A 93 -12.04 2.44 -1.03
C LEU A 93 -12.13 1.58 -2.30
N ALA A 94 -13.17 1.77 -3.08
CA ALA A 94 -13.25 1.22 -4.43
C ALA A 94 -12.11 1.78 -5.31
N ILE A 95 -11.60 0.97 -6.25
CA ILE A 95 -10.47 1.37 -7.11
C ILE A 95 -10.76 2.68 -7.88
N PRO A 96 -11.94 2.88 -8.50
CA PRO A 96 -12.24 4.14 -9.18
C PRO A 96 -12.24 5.38 -8.26
N VAL A 97 -12.72 5.22 -7.02
CA VAL A 97 -12.72 6.29 -6.00
C VAL A 97 -11.28 6.63 -5.62
N PHE A 98 -10.46 5.62 -5.33
CA PHE A 98 -9.04 5.80 -5.02
C PHE A 98 -8.28 6.50 -6.15
N LEU A 99 -8.48 6.07 -7.41
CA LEU A 99 -7.78 6.66 -8.56
C LEU A 99 -8.20 8.12 -8.79
N THR A 100 -9.47 8.45 -8.62
CA THR A 100 -9.94 9.83 -8.70
C THR A 100 -9.27 10.71 -7.64
N LEU A 101 -9.27 10.27 -6.38
CA LEU A 101 -8.62 10.98 -5.27
C LEU A 101 -7.10 11.09 -5.47
N HIS A 102 -6.44 10.06 -5.99
CA HIS A 102 -5.01 10.08 -6.31
C HIS A 102 -4.68 11.17 -7.34
N ASN A 103 -5.50 11.30 -8.39
CA ASN A 103 -5.30 12.29 -9.45
C ASN A 103 -5.44 13.74 -8.95
N VAL A 104 -6.14 13.97 -7.84
CA VAL A 104 -6.22 15.29 -7.17
C VAL A 104 -4.84 15.77 -6.72
N ALA A 105 -3.83 14.91 -6.58
CA ALA A 105 -2.47 15.35 -6.22
C ALA A 105 -1.88 16.33 -7.23
N GLU A 106 -2.35 16.29 -8.48
CA GLU A 106 -1.99 17.27 -9.50
C GLU A 106 -2.52 18.68 -9.18
N VAL A 107 -3.65 18.79 -8.47
CA VAL A 107 -4.20 20.07 -7.98
C VAL A 107 -3.26 20.72 -6.97
N ILE A 108 -2.69 19.92 -6.05
CA ILE A 108 -1.70 20.41 -5.07
C ILE A 108 -0.47 20.96 -5.79
N LEU A 109 0.05 20.21 -6.78
CA LEU A 109 1.21 20.64 -7.56
C LEU A 109 0.92 21.93 -8.35
N CYS A 110 -0.20 21.98 -9.07
CA CYS A 110 -0.58 23.16 -9.86
C CYS A 110 -0.85 24.38 -8.96
N GLY A 111 -1.55 24.19 -7.85
CA GLY A 111 -1.81 25.22 -6.85
C GLY A 111 -0.51 25.78 -6.29
N HIS A 112 0.44 24.91 -5.94
CA HIS A 112 1.76 25.32 -5.47
C HIS A 112 2.53 26.14 -6.52
N GLN A 113 2.57 25.68 -7.78
CA GLN A 113 3.24 26.41 -8.87
C GLN A 113 2.64 27.79 -9.10
N LYS A 114 1.31 27.90 -9.06
CA LYS A 114 0.60 29.16 -9.29
C LYS A 114 0.77 30.14 -8.11
N CYS A 115 0.60 29.66 -6.87
CA CYS A 115 0.61 30.51 -5.69
C CYS A 115 2.02 30.91 -5.25
N PHE A 116 2.97 29.97 -5.25
CA PHE A 116 4.32 30.21 -4.71
C PHE A 116 5.36 30.53 -5.79
N ARG A 117 5.33 29.82 -6.93
CA ARG A 117 6.33 30.01 -7.99
C ARG A 117 5.93 31.08 -9.02
N LYS A 118 4.67 31.55 -8.98
CA LYS A 118 4.09 32.49 -9.97
C LYS A 118 4.33 32.04 -11.42
N GLU A 119 4.43 30.73 -11.64
CA GLU A 119 4.61 30.15 -12.97
C GLU A 119 3.30 30.28 -13.77
N LYS A 120 3.41 30.67 -15.04
CA LYS A 120 2.25 30.70 -15.95
C LYS A 120 1.86 29.28 -16.32
N THR A 121 0.87 28.72 -15.62
CA THR A 121 0.28 27.42 -15.98
C THR A 121 -0.68 27.58 -17.16
N PRO A 122 -0.67 26.68 -18.16
CA PRO A 122 -1.58 26.76 -19.29
C PRO A 122 -3.04 26.69 -18.82
N PRO A 123 -3.96 27.46 -19.43
CA PRO A 123 -5.35 27.54 -18.99
C PRO A 123 -6.06 26.18 -19.05
N ALA A 124 -5.74 25.34 -20.06
CA ALA A 124 -6.29 23.99 -20.17
C ALA A 124 -5.94 23.10 -18.96
N LYS A 125 -4.70 23.17 -18.45
CA LYS A 125 -4.27 22.42 -17.26
C LYS A 125 -4.96 22.94 -16.00
N THR A 126 -5.16 24.25 -15.91
CA THR A 126 -5.94 24.87 -14.81
C THR A 126 -7.39 24.40 -14.84
N CYS A 127 -8.02 24.39 -16.01
CA CYS A 127 -9.39 23.91 -16.18
C CYS A 127 -9.53 22.42 -15.79
N SER A 128 -8.64 21.56 -16.30
CA SER A 128 -8.62 20.13 -15.99
C SER A 128 -8.45 19.85 -14.49
N THR A 129 -7.59 20.60 -13.80
CA THR A 129 -7.39 20.43 -12.35
C THR A 129 -8.57 20.92 -11.52
N LEU A 130 -9.28 21.97 -11.96
CA LEU A 130 -10.53 22.39 -11.32
C LEU A 130 -11.64 21.35 -11.48
N PHE A 131 -11.76 20.73 -12.66
CA PHE A 131 -12.70 19.62 -12.87
C PHE A 131 -12.37 18.41 -11.97
N LEU A 132 -11.09 18.06 -11.83
CA LEU A 132 -10.66 16.99 -10.92
C LEU A 132 -11.00 17.32 -9.46
N LEU A 133 -10.80 18.57 -9.05
CA LEU A 133 -11.14 19.02 -7.70
C LEU A 133 -12.66 18.95 -7.44
N ALA A 134 -13.46 19.38 -8.40
CA ALA A 134 -14.92 19.30 -8.32
C ALA A 134 -15.40 17.84 -8.25
N ALA A 135 -14.88 16.98 -9.12
CA ALA A 135 -15.20 15.54 -9.10
C ALA A 135 -14.87 14.92 -7.74
N ALA A 136 -13.70 15.22 -7.17
CA ALA A 136 -13.29 14.73 -5.87
C ALA A 136 -14.15 15.26 -4.71
N GLY A 137 -14.59 16.51 -4.78
CA GLY A 137 -15.51 17.10 -3.81
C GLY A 137 -16.90 16.45 -3.82
N CYS A 138 -17.37 15.99 -4.98
CA CYS A 138 -18.64 15.30 -5.12
C CYS A 138 -18.59 13.82 -4.69
N LEU A 139 -17.41 13.19 -4.65
CA LEU A 139 -17.28 11.75 -4.38
C LEU A 139 -17.89 11.29 -3.04
N PRO A 140 -17.58 11.92 -1.88
CA PRO A 140 -18.10 11.45 -0.60
C PRO A 140 -19.63 11.40 -0.53
N PHE A 141 -20.32 12.27 -1.28
CA PHE A 141 -21.78 12.35 -1.30
C PHE A 141 -22.43 11.32 -2.23
N ASN A 142 -21.66 10.78 -3.19
CA ASN A 142 -22.16 9.89 -4.24
C ASN A 142 -21.55 8.49 -4.15
N ASP A 143 -20.66 8.22 -3.19
CA ASP A 143 -20.03 6.91 -3.01
C ASP A 143 -20.95 5.96 -2.23
N PRO A 144 -21.51 4.90 -2.85
CA PRO A 144 -22.34 3.92 -2.16
C PRO A 144 -21.54 3.07 -1.14
N GLN A 145 -20.21 3.06 -1.22
CA GLN A 145 -19.31 2.34 -0.31
C GLN A 145 -18.48 3.31 0.55
N PHE A 146 -19.08 4.43 0.94
CA PHE A 146 -18.41 5.46 1.73
C PHE A 146 -17.80 4.89 3.02
N ASP A 147 -16.47 4.98 3.13
CA ASP A 147 -15.71 4.57 4.31
C ASP A 147 -14.86 5.75 4.82
N PRO A 148 -15.21 6.37 5.97
CA PRO A 148 -14.48 7.51 6.51
C PRO A 148 -12.99 7.25 6.73
N GLY A 149 -12.63 6.03 7.14
CA GLY A 149 -11.24 5.62 7.34
C GLY A 149 -10.48 5.59 6.02
N GLY A 150 -11.09 5.11 4.94
CA GLY A 150 -10.56 5.04 3.59
C GLY A 150 -10.28 6.43 3.04
N TYR A 151 -11.27 7.33 3.16
CA TYR A 151 -11.12 8.73 2.75
C TYR A 151 -10.05 9.45 3.58
N PHE A 152 -9.96 9.21 4.90
CA PHE A 152 -8.90 9.75 5.74
C PHE A 152 -7.50 9.33 5.25
N TRP A 153 -7.30 8.03 5.00
CA TRP A 153 -6.02 7.55 4.44
C TRP A 153 -5.77 8.07 3.02
N ALA A 154 -6.82 8.28 2.22
CA ALA A 154 -6.69 8.85 0.88
C ALA A 154 -6.24 10.32 0.91
N VAL A 155 -6.70 11.11 1.89
CA VAL A 155 -6.22 12.49 2.11
C VAL A 155 -4.74 12.49 2.50
N ILE A 156 -4.32 11.62 3.42
CA ILE A 156 -2.89 11.49 3.77
C ILE A 156 -2.07 11.11 2.53
N HIS A 157 -2.52 10.12 1.78
CA HIS A 157 -1.88 9.69 0.54
C HIS A 157 -1.76 10.84 -0.47
N LEU A 158 -2.84 11.58 -0.70
CA LEU A 158 -2.90 12.75 -1.56
C LEU A 158 -1.87 13.82 -1.15
N LEU A 159 -1.79 14.14 0.15
CA LEU A 159 -0.82 15.10 0.67
C LEU A 159 0.63 14.61 0.47
N CYS A 160 0.90 13.33 0.73
CA CYS A 160 2.23 12.74 0.49
C CYS A 160 2.61 12.78 -1.00
N VAL A 161 1.69 12.42 -1.91
CA VAL A 161 1.94 12.49 -3.37
C VAL A 161 2.19 13.93 -3.82
N GLY A 162 1.37 14.88 -3.35
CA GLY A 162 1.52 16.29 -3.67
C GLY A 162 2.87 16.85 -3.18
N ALA A 163 3.21 16.61 -1.91
CA ALA A 163 4.49 17.03 -1.33
C ALA A 163 5.69 16.38 -2.03
N TYR A 164 5.61 15.08 -2.35
CA TYR A 164 6.65 14.37 -3.10
C TYR A 164 6.87 14.99 -4.47
N LYS A 165 5.79 15.26 -5.24
CA LYS A 165 5.87 15.90 -6.56
C LYS A 165 6.47 17.32 -6.47
N ILE A 166 6.09 18.11 -5.47
CA ILE A 166 6.66 19.45 -5.24
C ILE A 166 8.16 19.36 -4.96
N LEU A 167 8.57 18.45 -4.06
CA LEU A 167 9.97 18.27 -3.68
C LEU A 167 10.81 17.72 -4.84
N GLN A 168 10.27 16.73 -5.57
CA GLN A 168 10.86 16.19 -6.79
C GLN A 168 11.07 17.29 -7.82
N LYS A 169 10.05 18.12 -8.09
CA LYS A 169 10.13 19.22 -9.07
C LYS A 169 11.12 20.30 -8.63
N ALA A 170 11.14 20.67 -7.34
CA ALA A 170 12.09 21.64 -6.80
C ALA A 170 13.55 21.19 -6.93
N ARG A 171 13.80 19.88 -6.97
CA ARG A 171 15.13 19.25 -7.07
C ARG A 171 15.49 18.74 -8.46
N LYS A 172 14.55 18.80 -9.41
CA LYS A 172 14.74 18.36 -10.81
C LYS A 172 15.72 19.20 -11.66
N PRO A 173 16.17 20.44 -11.31
CA PRO A 173 16.93 21.19 -12.31
C PRO A 173 18.36 20.72 -12.59
N ASN A 174 19.00 19.80 -11.84
CA ASN A 174 20.37 19.36 -12.22
C ASN A 174 20.95 18.06 -11.58
N VAL A 175 20.20 17.26 -10.81
CA VAL A 175 20.85 16.35 -9.85
C VAL A 175 20.65 14.85 -10.12
N LEU A 176 19.43 14.37 -10.39
CA LEU A 176 19.14 12.93 -10.47
C LEU A 176 18.15 12.59 -11.60
N SER A 177 18.41 11.52 -12.36
CA SER A 177 17.47 11.01 -13.36
C SER A 177 16.21 10.41 -12.73
N ASP A 178 15.14 10.26 -13.50
CA ASP A 178 13.90 9.63 -13.00
C ASP A 178 14.16 8.17 -12.54
N ILE A 179 15.11 7.47 -13.16
CA ILE A 179 15.54 6.11 -12.78
C ILE A 179 16.30 6.16 -11.44
N ASP A 180 17.22 7.11 -11.27
CA ASP A 180 17.98 7.27 -10.01
C ASP A 180 17.05 7.53 -8.83
N GLN A 181 16.06 8.41 -9.02
CA GLN A 181 15.08 8.75 -7.99
C GLN A 181 14.27 7.53 -7.58
N GLN A 182 13.82 6.75 -8.56
CA GLN A 182 13.05 5.54 -8.31
C GLN A 182 13.88 4.47 -7.59
N TYR A 183 15.15 4.30 -8.00
CA TYR A 183 16.08 3.38 -7.36
C TYR A 183 16.33 3.77 -5.89
N LEU A 184 16.64 5.04 -5.62
CA LEU A 184 16.82 5.54 -4.25
C LEU A 184 15.55 5.34 -3.40
N ASN A 185 14.38 5.67 -3.95
CA ASN A 185 13.11 5.47 -3.25
C ASN A 185 12.89 4.01 -2.86
N TYR A 186 13.18 3.05 -3.74
CA TYR A 186 13.07 1.62 -3.41
C TYR A 186 14.09 1.19 -2.36
N MET A 187 15.36 1.59 -2.48
CA MET A 187 16.40 1.27 -1.50
C MET A 187 16.07 1.83 -0.11
N PHE A 188 15.68 3.10 -0.02
CA PHE A 188 15.28 3.72 1.24
C PHE A 188 13.96 3.17 1.79
N SER A 189 13.01 2.79 0.93
CA SER A 189 11.76 2.17 1.39
C SER A 189 12.02 0.84 2.09
N VAL A 190 12.85 -0.01 1.50
CA VAL A 190 13.25 -1.28 2.12
C VAL A 190 13.93 -1.03 3.47
N LEU A 191 14.88 -0.08 3.52
CA LEU A 191 15.58 0.26 4.76
C LEU A 191 14.62 0.80 5.84
N LEU A 192 13.77 1.77 5.51
CA LEU A 192 12.83 2.39 6.45
C LEU A 192 11.76 1.39 6.93
N LEU A 193 11.27 0.51 6.05
CA LEU A 193 10.31 -0.52 6.41
C LEU A 193 10.94 -1.60 7.29
N ALA A 194 12.21 -1.97 7.05
CA ALA A 194 12.98 -2.87 7.91
C ALA A 194 13.28 -2.24 9.28
N LEU A 195 13.59 -0.93 9.30
CA LEU A 195 13.76 -0.20 10.55
C LEU A 195 12.44 -0.06 11.31
N ALA A 196 11.29 0.03 10.64
CA ALA A 196 9.98 0.09 11.27
C ALA A 196 9.51 -1.27 11.81
N SER A 197 10.01 -2.39 11.28
CA SER A 197 9.66 -3.73 11.78
C SER A 197 10.46 -4.13 13.02
N HIS A 198 11.68 -3.62 13.20
CA HIS A 198 12.53 -3.89 14.37
C HIS A 198 12.03 -3.38 15.73
N PRO A 199 11.49 -2.15 15.89
CA PRO A 199 11.01 -1.64 17.19
C PRO A 199 9.79 -2.41 17.70
N THR A 200 8.96 -2.94 16.80
CA THR A 200 7.77 -3.73 17.15
C THR A 200 8.15 -5.11 17.73
N ALA A 201 9.36 -5.62 17.44
CA ALA A 201 9.84 -6.90 17.97
C ALA A 201 10.46 -6.79 19.39
N ARG A 202 10.81 -5.57 19.84
CA ARG A 202 11.43 -5.34 21.17
C ARG A 202 10.45 -4.90 22.26
N LEU A 203 9.18 -4.71 21.92
CA LEU A 203 8.08 -4.40 22.85
C LEU A 203 7.06 -5.56 22.92
N GLY A 204 7.56 -6.80 22.99
CA GLY A 204 6.78 -7.89 23.60
C GLY A 204 6.54 -7.60 25.08
N PRO A 205 5.46 -8.12 25.68
CA PRO A 205 5.09 -7.82 27.07
C PRO A 205 6.27 -8.10 28.01
N PRO A 206 6.37 -7.40 29.16
CA PRO A 206 7.44 -7.64 30.11
C PRO A 206 7.37 -9.12 30.51
N HIS A 207 8.44 -9.84 30.18
CA HIS A 207 8.69 -11.17 30.70
C HIS A 207 8.73 -11.03 32.23
N GLY A 208 7.63 -11.39 32.88
CA GLY A 208 7.63 -11.65 34.31
C GLY A 208 8.61 -12.78 34.59
N SER A 209 9.56 -12.49 35.47
CA SER A 209 10.27 -13.42 36.35
C SER A 209 10.86 -14.69 35.72
N SER A 210 12.17 -14.60 35.48
CA SER A 210 13.19 -15.57 35.88
C SER A 210 12.69 -16.74 36.73
N GLU A 211 12.68 -17.96 36.18
CA GLU A 211 12.91 -19.18 36.96
C GLU A 211 14.25 -19.80 36.51
N SER A 212 15.19 -19.85 37.46
CA SER A 212 16.49 -20.50 37.33
C SER A 212 16.35 -22.01 37.57
N PRO A 213 17.14 -22.87 36.90
CA PRO A 213 16.98 -24.32 37.01
C PRO A 213 17.76 -24.88 38.21
N THR A 214 17.11 -25.09 39.36
CA THR A 214 17.66 -25.96 40.40
C THR A 214 16.57 -26.48 41.33
N ALA A 215 16.09 -27.71 41.09
CA ALA A 215 15.67 -28.67 42.12
C ALA A 215 15.10 -29.92 41.45
N ALA A 216 15.99 -30.84 41.07
CA ALA A 216 15.61 -32.24 40.98
C ALA A 216 15.44 -32.79 42.40
N ARG A 217 14.41 -33.66 42.55
CA ARG A 217 14.30 -34.76 43.53
C ARG A 217 13.50 -34.48 44.82
N ALA A 218 12.21 -34.86 44.82
CA ALA A 218 11.63 -35.87 45.73
C ALA A 218 10.09 -35.92 45.65
N GLY A 219 9.52 -37.14 45.66
CA GLY A 219 8.09 -37.42 45.87
C GLY A 219 7.28 -37.56 44.58
N LEU A 220 7.27 -38.70 43.87
CA LEU A 220 6.54 -39.93 44.21
C LEU A 220 5.07 -39.68 44.57
N GLY A 221 4.15 -39.90 43.62
CA GLY A 221 2.75 -40.18 43.96
C GLY A 221 1.68 -39.70 42.98
N ARG A 222 1.18 -40.66 42.17
CA ARG A 222 -0.17 -40.76 41.59
C ARG A 222 -0.53 -39.88 40.37
N LEU A 223 -0.57 -40.55 39.21
CA LEU A 223 -1.49 -40.26 38.11
C LEU A 223 -2.96 -40.41 38.57
N PRO A 224 -3.90 -39.58 38.10
CA PRO A 224 -5.28 -39.97 37.97
C PRO A 224 -5.57 -40.53 36.57
N VAL A 225 -6.25 -41.67 36.59
CA VAL A 225 -6.78 -42.46 35.47
C VAL A 225 -7.93 -41.71 34.75
N PRO A 226 -8.13 -41.86 33.42
CA PRO A 226 -9.28 -41.29 32.72
C PRO A 226 -10.55 -42.10 33.02
N ARG A 227 -11.67 -41.42 33.33
CA ARG A 227 -13.01 -42.04 33.35
C ARG A 227 -13.84 -41.55 32.16
N GLU A 228 -14.25 -42.51 31.35
CA GLU A 228 -15.45 -42.58 30.49
C GLU A 228 -15.84 -44.07 30.50
N PRO A 229 -17.07 -44.50 30.17
CA PRO A 229 -18.29 -43.77 29.80
C PRO A 229 -19.54 -44.25 30.59
N ARG A 230 -20.71 -43.65 30.37
CA ARG A 230 -21.98 -44.39 30.46
C ARG A 230 -23.00 -43.86 29.45
N SER A 231 -23.27 -44.72 28.47
CA SER A 231 -24.39 -44.76 27.56
C SER A 231 -25.70 -45.13 28.29
N ASP A 232 -26.81 -44.52 27.84
CA ASP A 232 -28.12 -45.10 27.53
C ASP A 232 -29.14 -43.94 27.55
N GLU A 233 -29.74 -43.49 26.45
CA GLU A 233 -30.69 -44.12 25.50
C GLU A 233 -32.10 -43.54 25.74
N SER A 234 -32.61 -42.74 24.78
CA SER A 234 -33.97 -42.83 24.19
C SER A 234 -34.21 -41.56 23.33
N LEU A 235 -34.13 -41.60 22.00
CA LEU A 235 -35.13 -42.06 21.01
C LEU A 235 -36.37 -41.14 20.84
N GLY A 236 -36.59 -40.70 19.60
CA GLY A 236 -37.83 -40.13 19.05
C GLY A 236 -37.76 -38.62 18.72
N ALA A 237 -38.11 -38.12 17.55
CA ALA A 237 -38.71 -38.72 16.37
C ALA A 237 -38.60 -37.76 15.15
N GLU A 238 -38.49 -38.39 13.98
CA GLU A 238 -39.09 -38.09 12.67
C GLU A 238 -39.23 -36.67 12.05
N ARG A 239 -38.68 -36.60 10.83
CA ARG A 239 -39.33 -36.29 9.52
C ARG A 239 -40.27 -35.08 9.38
N SER A 240 -39.80 -34.10 8.61
CA SER A 240 -40.50 -33.44 7.47
C SER A 240 -39.60 -32.33 6.94
N SER A 241 -39.52 -31.96 5.67
CA SER A 241 -40.20 -32.36 4.46
C SER A 241 -39.38 -31.78 3.29
N ALA A 242 -39.03 -32.63 2.33
CA ALA A 242 -38.60 -32.21 1.01
C ALA A 242 -39.84 -31.90 0.15
N ARG A 243 -39.95 -30.68 -0.39
CA ARG A 243 -40.60 -30.36 -1.68
C ARG A 243 -40.63 -28.85 -2.00
N GLY A 244 -40.44 -28.51 -3.27
CA GLY A 244 -40.85 -27.24 -3.90
C GLY A 244 -39.70 -26.46 -4.55
N ILE A 245 -39.22 -26.80 -5.75
CA ILE A 245 -39.74 -26.42 -7.09
C ILE A 245 -39.50 -24.93 -7.45
N SER A 246 -38.48 -24.72 -8.29
CA SER A 246 -38.51 -24.16 -9.65
C SER A 246 -39.07 -22.74 -9.95
N ARG A 247 -38.28 -22.01 -10.77
CA ARG A 247 -38.61 -20.88 -11.70
C ARG A 247 -38.84 -19.51 -11.05
N SER A 248 -38.51 -18.36 -11.68
CA SER A 248 -38.29 -18.05 -13.10
C SER A 248 -37.40 -16.82 -13.28
N CYS A 249 -36.67 -16.77 -14.39
CA CYS A 249 -36.15 -15.53 -14.99
C CYS A 249 -37.31 -14.68 -15.53
N THR A 250 -37.21 -13.37 -15.32
CA THR A 250 -37.59 -12.27 -16.22
C THR A 250 -36.72 -11.08 -15.91
#